data_AF-K3VDH1-F1
#
_entry.id   AF-K3VDH1-F1
#
_cell.length_a   1.000
_cell.length_b   1.000
_cell.length_c   1.000
_cell.angle_alpha   90.00
_cell.angle_beta   90.00
_cell.angle_gamma   90.00
#
_symmetry.space_group_name_H-M   'P 1'
#
loop_
_entity.id
_entity.type
_entity.pdbx_description
1 polymer ?
#
loop_
_entity_poly.entity_id
_entity_poly.type
_entity_poly.pdbx_seq_one_letter_code
_entity_poly.pdbx_strand_id
1 'polypeptide(L)'
;MFRDESSKVIQKAHAQWGVGDSASEGLSTQTSSSSLASSYASNASTHSSSSSASLHTHSAPSFTAGWPTSPDSTLNHQTLPPTPSSPSSSSSSSSIISKSSAVITTRPVFTQPPRLPTPIDTSIEDQGIQFYVNRYLIGHPDEPRHPGDLTNTEWLWDPAVQDIMAAVGLASLSNLKGDSSMMTVARQKYGLALRQTGRLIQTSSMPDFEVTMRSVVMLAMFEVCALTPDAVQDSSTLVKGANQGIAHVHAHVMGGVALLRRWLPMPAAAFLGVRAMIQMTYSLFIAAYISATPLPDPLYEWVSFAKTLLEPADHPATDLGPLVGHFIKVATYIKAHPFSDGQMDTAAALKQLFALDESFLEWEHRLGPTWRFRTEKAKHLPSSVVFEGVYHVYYDMFVARMWGHYRWARTLLNQHIIEFIKKYPKSSAPLMSLAEYGRRYEIVRGLARDTLVSTPTHWRHPLLTDKSAMPVERIGGAGSGSAGLPVVLFHLQVAACAPGVPDTYWDWALAVMECIWSDMGILHAKSMMESMKAYRDSLLVKEEATELNVR
;
A
#
# COMPACT_ATOMS: atom_id res chain seq x y z
N MET A 1 -8.57 -23.91 12.40
CA MET A 1 -8.05 -23.36 13.67
C MET A 1 -7.58 -21.90 13.54
N PHE A 2 -6.86 -21.51 12.48
CA PHE A 2 -6.34 -20.13 12.30
C PHE A 2 -7.38 -19.03 11.98
N ARG A 3 -8.52 -19.36 11.34
CA ARG A 3 -9.64 -18.42 11.06
C ARG A 3 -10.28 -17.81 12.32
N ASP A 4 -10.15 -18.51 13.44
CA ASP A 4 -10.80 -18.16 14.71
C ASP A 4 -10.01 -17.07 15.46
N GLU A 5 -8.68 -16.98 15.28
CA GLU A 5 -7.86 -15.99 15.98
C GLU A 5 -8.02 -14.57 15.42
N SER A 6 -8.01 -14.37 14.09
CA SER A 6 -8.26 -13.06 13.48
C SER A 6 -9.68 -12.57 13.75
N SER A 7 -10.67 -13.47 13.70
CA SER A 7 -12.06 -13.17 14.03
C SER A 7 -12.23 -12.77 15.51
N LYS A 8 -11.51 -13.42 16.43
CA LYS A 8 -11.46 -13.05 17.86
C LYS A 8 -10.78 -11.69 18.08
N VAL A 9 -9.76 -11.34 17.31
CA VAL A 9 -9.13 -10.01 17.37
C VAL A 9 -10.13 -8.94 16.90
N ILE A 10 -10.87 -9.19 15.82
CA ILE A 10 -11.94 -8.30 15.34
C ILE A 10 -13.03 -8.15 16.40
N GLN A 11 -13.53 -9.24 16.99
CA GLN A 11 -14.53 -9.18 18.07
C GLN A 11 -14.01 -8.46 19.32
N LYS A 12 -12.74 -8.65 19.68
CA LYS A 12 -12.12 -7.99 20.84
C LYS A 12 -11.88 -6.50 20.58
N ALA A 13 -11.55 -6.12 19.34
CA ALA A 13 -11.50 -4.74 18.90
C ALA A 13 -12.90 -4.11 18.99
N HIS A 14 -13.93 -4.77 18.45
CA HIS A 14 -15.32 -4.31 18.54
C HIS A 14 -15.80 -4.15 20.00
N ALA A 15 -15.46 -5.10 20.88
CA ALA A 15 -15.84 -5.07 22.30
C ALA A 15 -15.14 -3.95 23.09
N GLN A 16 -13.91 -3.57 22.75
CA GLN A 16 -13.26 -2.39 23.32
C GLN A 16 -13.86 -1.07 22.81
N TRP A 17 -14.65 -1.11 21.74
CA TRP A 17 -15.09 0.09 21.00
C TRP A 17 -16.58 0.42 21.20
N GLY A 18 -17.30 -0.31 22.07
CA GLY A 18 -18.68 0.02 22.44
C GLY A 18 -19.68 -0.01 21.27
N VAL A 19 -19.36 -0.68 20.16
CA VAL A 19 -20.26 -0.85 19.03
C VAL A 19 -21.09 -2.10 19.30
N GLY A 20 -22.39 -1.91 19.60
CA GLY A 20 -23.32 -3.03 19.80
C GLY A 20 -23.51 -3.85 18.52
N ASP A 21 -23.63 -5.16 18.67
CA ASP A 21 -23.88 -6.11 17.58
C ASP A 21 -25.17 -5.72 16.83
N SER A 22 -25.04 -5.23 15.60
CA SER A 22 -26.16 -5.11 14.67
C SER A 22 -26.43 -6.50 14.07
N ALA A 23 -27.62 -7.00 14.38
CA ALA A 23 -28.12 -8.35 14.17
C ALA A 23 -27.97 -8.90 12.73
N SER A 24 -27.53 -10.15 12.63
CA SER A 24 -27.88 -11.06 11.55
C SER A 24 -29.17 -11.80 11.93
N GLU A 25 -30.27 -11.52 11.24
CA GLU A 25 -31.50 -12.31 11.35
C GLU A 25 -31.32 -13.71 10.74
N GLY A 26 -31.77 -14.73 11.48
CA GLY A 26 -31.72 -16.13 11.07
C GLY A 26 -32.42 -17.07 12.07
N LEU A 27 -33.75 -17.02 12.09
CA LEU A 27 -34.74 -18.06 12.44
C LEU A 27 -34.40 -19.17 13.48
N SER A 28 -34.92 -18.96 14.70
CA SER A 28 -35.58 -19.90 15.63
C SER A 28 -35.13 -21.36 15.80
N THR A 29 -34.82 -21.75 17.05
CA THR A 29 -35.63 -22.72 17.83
C THR A 29 -35.38 -22.58 19.34
N GLN A 30 -36.39 -22.96 20.10
CA GLN A 30 -36.69 -22.67 21.51
C GLN A 30 -35.74 -23.34 22.53
N THR A 31 -35.52 -22.70 23.69
CA THR A 31 -36.13 -23.04 25.01
C THR A 31 -35.36 -22.41 26.19
N SER A 32 -36.12 -21.79 27.10
CA SER A 32 -35.96 -21.70 28.58
C SER A 32 -34.59 -21.25 29.15
N SER A 33 -34.45 -20.35 30.14
CA SER A 33 -35.33 -19.81 31.18
C SER A 33 -34.49 -18.83 32.03
N SER A 34 -35.15 -17.81 32.61
CA SER A 34 -34.83 -17.10 33.88
C SER A 34 -33.44 -16.44 34.03
N SER A 35 -33.22 -15.27 34.60
CA SER A 35 -34.02 -14.27 35.32
C SER A 35 -33.01 -13.25 35.85
N LEU A 36 -33.46 -12.00 36.04
CA LEU A 36 -33.10 -11.04 37.10
C LEU A 36 -32.66 -9.67 36.60
N ALA A 37 -33.52 -8.73 36.99
CA ALA A 37 -33.43 -7.30 36.88
C ALA A 37 -32.39 -6.71 37.84
N SER A 38 -31.92 -5.50 37.50
CA SER A 38 -31.91 -4.30 38.35
C SER A 38 -31.24 -3.18 37.54
N SER A 39 -31.99 -2.22 36.99
CA SER A 39 -32.29 -0.91 37.60
C SER A 39 -31.06 -0.20 38.16
N TYR A 40 -30.68 0.95 37.58
CA TYR A 40 -30.78 2.26 38.24
C TYR A 40 -30.53 3.38 37.23
N ALA A 41 -31.37 4.39 37.34
CA ALA A 41 -31.43 5.56 36.48
C ALA A 41 -30.73 6.76 37.13
N SER A 42 -30.37 7.73 36.28
CA SER A 42 -30.36 9.18 36.53
C SER A 42 -29.32 9.76 37.51
N ASN A 43 -28.44 10.64 37.03
CA ASN A 43 -28.71 12.08 37.04
C ASN A 43 -27.55 12.91 36.48
N ALA A 44 -27.96 14.00 35.83
CA ALA A 44 -27.14 15.08 35.32
C ALA A 44 -26.58 15.97 36.44
N SER A 45 -25.44 16.63 36.18
CA SER A 45 -25.24 18.04 36.59
C SER A 45 -24.11 18.69 35.80
N THR A 46 -24.48 19.78 35.17
CA THR A 46 -23.67 20.84 34.59
C THR A 46 -22.81 21.55 35.64
N HIS A 47 -21.56 21.87 35.31
CA HIS A 47 -20.90 23.07 35.84
C HIS A 47 -19.97 23.69 34.78
N SER A 48 -20.29 24.94 34.45
CA SER A 48 -19.47 25.89 33.72
C SER A 48 -18.36 26.44 34.60
N SER A 49 -17.18 26.67 34.03
CA SER A 49 -16.30 27.77 34.44
C SER A 49 -15.36 28.16 33.31
N SER A 50 -15.48 29.42 32.93
CA SER A 50 -14.62 30.16 32.02
C SER A 50 -13.34 30.58 32.74
N SER A 51 -12.21 30.57 32.04
CA SER A 51 -11.00 31.31 32.44
C SER A 51 -10.23 31.73 31.20
N SER A 52 -10.32 33.02 30.90
CA SER A 52 -9.55 33.75 29.91
C SER A 52 -8.16 34.05 30.47
N ALA A 53 -7.11 33.83 29.67
CA ALA A 53 -5.81 34.47 29.87
C ALA A 53 -5.21 34.81 28.50
N SER A 54 -4.90 36.08 28.33
CA SER A 54 -4.35 36.73 27.14
C SER A 54 -2.88 37.08 27.36
N LEU A 55 -2.21 37.36 26.22
CA LEU A 55 -0.92 38.06 26.01
C LEU A 55 0.35 37.18 26.04
N HIS A 56 1.04 37.07 24.90
CA HIS A 56 2.07 38.05 24.53
C HIS A 56 2.51 37.92 23.06
N THR A 57 2.57 39.08 22.43
CA THR A 57 3.07 39.41 21.10
C THR A 57 4.60 39.50 21.09
N HIS A 58 5.26 38.89 20.11
CA HIS A 58 6.56 39.35 19.63
C HIS A 58 6.60 39.32 18.09
N SER A 59 7.00 40.46 17.53
CA SER A 59 7.05 40.76 16.11
C SER A 59 8.47 40.65 15.56
N ALA A 60 8.57 40.07 14.36
CA ALA A 60 9.52 40.37 13.26
C ALA A 60 11.04 40.08 13.46
N PRO A 61 11.84 39.89 12.36
CA PRO A 61 11.67 40.55 11.07
C PRO A 61 11.71 39.67 9.81
N SER A 62 11.12 40.26 8.76
CA SER A 62 11.18 39.92 7.36
C SER A 62 12.62 39.84 6.82
N PHE A 63 12.88 38.86 5.95
CA PHE A 63 13.91 38.97 4.92
C PHE A 63 13.30 38.71 3.55
N THR A 64 13.39 39.74 2.72
CA THR A 64 13.09 39.77 1.30
C THR A 64 14.33 39.35 0.49
N ALA A 65 14.05 38.68 -0.63
CA ALA A 65 14.79 38.69 -1.88
C ALA A 65 16.14 37.95 -2.00
N GLY A 66 16.25 37.23 -3.13
CA GLY A 66 17.52 36.98 -3.81
C GLY A 66 17.83 35.51 -4.06
N TRP A 67 17.45 35.00 -5.23
CA TRP A 67 18.12 33.83 -5.81
C TRP A 67 19.50 34.26 -6.30
N PRO A 68 20.58 33.55 -5.94
CA PRO A 68 21.83 33.61 -6.70
C PRO A 68 21.95 32.37 -7.59
N THR A 69 22.19 32.68 -8.85
CA THR A 69 22.65 31.80 -9.93
C THR A 69 23.89 30.98 -9.56
N SER A 70 24.01 29.82 -10.21
CA SER A 70 25.12 28.87 -10.18
C SER A 70 26.52 29.50 -10.31
N PRO A 71 27.55 28.76 -9.89
CA PRO A 71 28.80 28.73 -10.65
C PRO A 71 29.12 27.32 -11.15
N ASP A 72 29.33 27.24 -12.47
CA ASP A 72 30.15 26.22 -13.11
C ASP A 72 31.55 26.18 -12.48
N SER A 73 32.09 25.00 -12.19
CA SER A 73 33.53 24.74 -12.41
C SER A 73 33.87 23.24 -12.47
N THR A 74 34.24 22.83 -13.69
CA THR A 74 35.50 22.14 -14.05
C THR A 74 35.76 20.69 -13.65
N LEU A 75 35.93 19.90 -14.72
CA LEU A 75 36.60 18.61 -14.84
C LEU A 75 37.84 18.49 -13.96
N ASN A 76 38.01 17.31 -13.35
CA ASN A 76 39.34 16.74 -13.19
C ASN A 76 39.34 15.26 -13.61
N HIS A 77 40.17 15.00 -14.61
CA HIS A 77 40.63 13.69 -15.06
C HIS A 77 41.28 12.93 -13.90
N GLN A 78 40.82 11.71 -13.62
CA GLN A 78 41.69 10.68 -13.04
C GLN A 78 41.49 9.34 -13.74
N THR A 79 42.64 8.80 -14.12
CA THR A 79 42.97 7.66 -14.96
C THR A 79 42.63 6.30 -14.34
N LEU A 80 42.10 5.40 -15.17
CA LEU A 80 41.92 3.97 -14.90
C LEU A 80 43.26 3.20 -14.95
N PRO A 81 43.41 2.12 -14.17
CA PRO A 81 44.30 1.00 -14.51
C PRO A 81 43.53 -0.26 -14.97
N PRO A 82 44.20 -1.20 -15.68
CA PRO A 82 43.56 -2.10 -16.63
C PRO A 82 43.15 -3.47 -16.06
N THR A 83 42.26 -4.12 -16.80
CA THR A 83 41.80 -5.51 -16.68
C THR A 83 42.93 -6.54 -16.91
N PRO A 84 42.85 -7.73 -16.28
CA PRO A 84 43.51 -8.92 -16.80
C PRO A 84 42.51 -9.97 -17.35
N SER A 85 42.97 -10.56 -18.44
CA SER A 85 42.32 -11.51 -19.34
C SER A 85 42.22 -12.94 -18.78
N SER A 86 41.20 -13.67 -19.21
CA SER A 86 41.03 -15.11 -19.04
C SER A 86 42.13 -15.93 -19.72
N PRO A 87 42.33 -17.20 -19.31
CA PRO A 87 42.67 -18.23 -20.29
C PRO A 87 41.80 -19.49 -20.21
N SER A 88 41.49 -19.98 -21.40
CA SER A 88 40.81 -21.23 -21.74
C SER A 88 41.72 -22.46 -21.66
N SER A 89 41.07 -23.59 -21.41
CA SER A 89 41.44 -25.01 -21.52
C SER A 89 42.54 -25.45 -22.50
N SER A 90 43.33 -26.45 -22.08
CA SER A 90 43.62 -27.64 -22.92
C SER A 90 44.22 -28.80 -22.12
N SER A 91 43.63 -29.97 -22.31
CA SER A 91 44.05 -31.33 -21.95
C SER A 91 45.23 -31.85 -22.79
N SER A 92 46.07 -32.74 -22.23
CA SER A 92 46.50 -34.06 -22.79
C SER A 92 47.73 -34.69 -22.08
N SER A 93 47.50 -35.83 -21.44
CA SER A 93 48.15 -37.16 -21.62
C SER A 93 49.68 -37.41 -21.61
N SER A 94 50.09 -38.20 -20.60
CA SER A 94 50.91 -39.44 -20.61
C SER A 94 52.44 -39.48 -20.84
N SER A 95 53.19 -40.02 -19.85
CA SER A 95 54.07 -41.24 -19.91
C SER A 95 55.11 -41.26 -18.75
N ILE A 96 54.93 -42.09 -17.71
CA ILE A 96 55.65 -43.34 -17.33
C ILE A 96 57.18 -43.35 -17.52
N ILE A 97 57.94 -43.35 -16.41
CA ILE A 97 59.19 -44.14 -16.21
C ILE A 97 59.26 -44.65 -14.76
N SER A 98 59.39 -45.97 -14.61
CA SER A 98 59.56 -46.75 -13.38
C SER A 98 60.98 -46.75 -12.84
N LYS A 99 61.16 -46.74 -11.51
CA LYS A 99 62.21 -47.52 -10.81
C LYS A 99 61.72 -48.02 -9.45
N SER A 100 61.94 -49.30 -9.23
CA SER A 100 61.56 -50.12 -8.07
C SER A 100 62.57 -49.99 -6.93
N SER A 101 62.09 -49.97 -5.68
CA SER A 101 62.68 -50.72 -4.56
C SER A 101 61.70 -50.79 -3.39
N ALA A 102 61.48 -52.01 -2.92
CA ALA A 102 60.61 -52.37 -1.81
C ALA A 102 61.13 -51.83 -0.48
N VAL A 103 60.22 -51.66 0.51
CA VAL A 103 60.39 -52.09 1.91
C VAL A 103 59.22 -51.57 2.79
N ILE A 104 58.65 -52.50 3.56
CA ILE A 104 57.75 -52.39 4.73
C ILE A 104 56.28 -52.01 4.49
N THR A 105 55.44 -53.04 4.69
CA THR A 105 54.00 -52.99 4.87
C THR A 105 53.61 -52.18 6.11
N THR A 106 53.21 -50.93 5.93
CA THR A 106 52.32 -50.22 6.86
C THR A 106 50.96 -50.06 6.19
N ARG A 107 49.91 -50.65 6.78
CA ARG A 107 48.52 -50.43 6.37
C ARG A 107 48.27 -48.92 6.32
N PRO A 108 47.88 -48.33 5.17
CA PRO A 108 47.38 -46.97 5.17
C PRO A 108 46.04 -47.01 5.93
N VAL A 109 46.00 -46.33 7.08
CA VAL A 109 44.73 -45.90 7.65
C VAL A 109 44.12 -45.00 6.58
N PHE A 110 43.05 -45.46 5.94
CA PHE A 110 42.18 -44.58 5.16
C PHE A 110 41.56 -43.61 6.16
N THR A 111 42.25 -42.51 6.43
CA THR A 111 41.59 -41.32 6.97
C THR A 111 40.70 -40.84 5.84
N GLN A 112 39.41 -41.19 5.94
CA GLN A 112 38.37 -40.57 5.16
C GLN A 112 38.63 -39.06 5.23
N PRO A 113 38.77 -38.33 4.11
CA PRO A 113 38.86 -36.88 4.18
C PRO A 113 37.67 -36.42 5.02
N PRO A 114 37.85 -35.45 5.94
CA PRO A 114 36.72 -34.94 6.70
C PRO A 114 35.66 -34.59 5.66
N ARG A 115 34.48 -35.22 5.79
CA ARG A 115 33.34 -34.86 4.95
C ARG A 115 33.28 -33.35 5.03
N LEU A 116 33.50 -32.66 3.91
CA LEU A 116 33.21 -31.24 3.82
C LEU A 116 31.82 -31.09 4.43
N PRO A 117 31.61 -30.16 5.38
CA PRO A 117 30.28 -29.92 5.90
C PRO A 117 29.34 -29.86 4.71
N THR A 118 28.28 -30.66 4.72
CA THR A 118 27.16 -30.50 3.80
C THR A 118 26.90 -28.99 3.72
N PRO A 119 26.74 -28.39 2.53
CA PRO A 119 26.34 -26.98 2.45
C PRO A 119 25.22 -26.81 3.47
N ILE A 120 25.39 -25.88 4.42
CA ILE A 120 24.33 -25.62 5.40
C ILE A 120 23.18 -25.16 4.54
N ASP A 121 22.24 -26.05 4.25
CA ASP A 121 21.02 -25.70 3.54
C ASP A 121 20.35 -24.67 4.45
N THR A 122 20.34 -23.43 3.98
CA THR A 122 19.69 -22.31 4.64
C THR A 122 18.29 -22.75 5.05
N SER A 123 17.95 -22.60 6.34
CA SER A 123 16.65 -23.04 6.83
C SER A 123 15.51 -22.43 6.00
N ILE A 124 14.35 -23.08 5.96
CA ILE A 124 13.20 -22.55 5.20
C ILE A 124 12.87 -21.15 5.73
N GLU A 125 12.92 -20.96 7.04
CA GLU A 125 12.76 -19.67 7.71
C GLU A 125 13.75 -18.62 7.21
N ASP A 126 15.04 -18.95 7.17
CA ASP A 126 16.09 -18.05 6.71
C ASP A 126 15.91 -17.70 5.22
N GLN A 127 15.44 -18.65 4.38
CA GLN A 127 15.10 -18.35 2.98
C GLN A 127 13.96 -17.33 2.89
N GLY A 128 12.96 -17.44 3.77
CA GLY A 128 11.87 -16.46 3.89
C GLY A 128 12.38 -15.08 4.27
N ILE A 129 13.17 -14.99 5.33
CA ILE A 129 13.75 -13.73 5.82
C ILE A 129 14.62 -13.10 4.73
N GLN A 130 15.50 -13.87 4.09
CA GLN A 130 16.33 -13.38 2.99
C GLN A 130 15.50 -12.88 1.81
N PHE A 131 14.43 -13.58 1.44
CA PHE A 131 13.53 -13.12 0.40
C PHE A 131 12.87 -11.78 0.77
N TYR A 132 12.37 -11.67 2.01
CA TYR A 132 11.80 -10.41 2.51
C TYR A 132 12.81 -9.27 2.46
N VAL A 133 14.00 -9.45 3.02
CA VAL A 133 15.04 -8.42 3.07
C VAL A 133 15.38 -7.94 1.65
N ASN A 134 15.56 -8.85 0.70
CA ASN A 134 15.97 -8.51 -0.66
C ASN A 134 14.86 -7.89 -1.52
N ARG A 135 13.60 -8.27 -1.29
CA ARG A 135 12.46 -7.91 -2.17
C ARG A 135 11.50 -6.90 -1.58
N TYR A 136 11.44 -6.78 -0.26
CA TYR A 136 10.47 -5.94 0.46
C TYR A 136 11.10 -4.83 1.29
N LEU A 137 12.38 -4.96 1.64
CA LEU A 137 13.08 -4.00 2.50
C LEU A 137 14.13 -3.18 1.73
N ILE A 138 15.21 -3.82 1.27
CA ILE A 138 16.37 -3.10 0.73
C ILE A 138 16.02 -2.31 -0.53
N GLY A 139 16.33 -1.01 -0.47
CA GLY A 139 16.20 -0.06 -1.56
C GLY A 139 14.76 0.40 -1.86
N HIS A 140 13.77 -0.06 -1.10
CA HIS A 140 12.43 0.51 -1.16
C HIS A 140 12.42 1.93 -0.59
N PRO A 141 11.45 2.78 -0.98
CA PRO A 141 11.36 4.13 -0.46
C PRO A 141 11.25 4.15 1.07
N ASP A 142 11.96 5.06 1.74
CA ASP A 142 12.05 5.17 3.20
C ASP A 142 12.66 3.95 3.95
N GLU A 143 13.27 2.99 3.24
CA GLU A 143 13.93 1.83 3.84
C GLU A 143 15.45 1.83 3.62
N PRO A 144 16.21 0.99 4.37
CA PRO A 144 17.65 0.81 4.19
C PRO A 144 18.03 0.62 2.72
N ARG A 145 19.02 1.37 2.24
CA ARG A 145 19.42 1.32 0.82
C ARG A 145 20.38 0.18 0.55
N HIS A 146 21.24 -0.14 1.51
CA HIS A 146 22.28 -1.15 1.35
C HIS A 146 22.23 -2.17 2.48
N PRO A 147 22.72 -3.41 2.27
CA PRO A 147 22.80 -4.43 3.31
C PRO A 147 23.55 -3.97 4.57
N GLY A 148 24.57 -3.12 4.43
CA GLY A 148 25.33 -2.57 5.56
C GLY A 148 24.48 -1.73 6.51
N ASP A 149 23.44 -1.08 5.98
CA ASP A 149 22.53 -0.22 6.76
C ASP A 149 21.67 -1.05 7.73
N LEU A 150 21.48 -2.35 7.47
CA LEU A 150 20.68 -3.25 8.31
C LEU A 150 21.28 -3.46 9.72
N THR A 151 22.60 -3.29 9.85
CA THR A 151 23.29 -3.48 11.14
C THR A 151 22.86 -2.48 12.20
N ASN A 152 22.38 -1.30 11.79
CA ASN A 152 21.92 -0.24 12.68
C ASN A 152 20.39 -0.26 12.89
N THR A 153 19.72 -1.31 12.41
CA THR A 153 18.27 -1.41 12.39
C THR A 153 17.79 -2.38 13.48
N GLU A 154 17.73 -1.91 14.73
CA GLU A 154 17.48 -2.76 15.91
C GLU A 154 16.16 -3.54 15.82
N TRP A 155 15.08 -2.91 15.34
CA TRP A 155 13.76 -3.54 15.21
C TRP A 155 13.77 -4.79 14.32
N LEU A 156 14.72 -4.88 13.36
CA LEU A 156 14.82 -6.01 12.43
C LEU A 156 15.07 -7.31 13.18
N TRP A 157 15.74 -7.25 14.33
CA TRP A 157 16.20 -8.41 15.08
C TRP A 157 15.22 -8.85 16.16
N ASP A 158 14.09 -8.15 16.33
CA ASP A 158 13.04 -8.58 17.25
C ASP A 158 12.40 -9.90 16.76
N PRO A 159 12.21 -10.91 17.64
CA PRO A 159 11.63 -12.19 17.23
C PRO A 159 10.26 -12.09 16.54
N ALA A 160 9.40 -11.16 16.97
CA ALA A 160 8.08 -10.97 16.36
C ALA A 160 8.19 -10.43 14.94
N VAL A 161 9.18 -9.57 14.69
CA VAL A 161 9.51 -9.05 13.36
C VAL A 161 10.11 -10.16 12.48
N GLN A 162 11.06 -10.92 13.00
CA GLN A 162 11.69 -12.03 12.26
C GLN A 162 10.68 -13.09 11.83
N ASP A 163 9.74 -13.48 12.72
CA ASP A 163 8.70 -14.45 12.38
C ASP A 163 7.77 -13.92 11.28
N ILE A 164 7.36 -12.65 11.31
CA ILE A 164 6.51 -12.09 10.24
C ILE A 164 7.27 -11.85 8.93
N MET A 165 8.55 -11.46 8.98
CA MET A 165 9.41 -11.37 7.80
C MET A 165 9.52 -12.73 7.11
N ALA A 166 9.80 -13.79 7.88
CA ALA A 166 9.83 -15.16 7.38
C ALA A 166 8.49 -15.53 6.73
N ALA A 167 7.37 -15.20 7.37
CA ALA A 167 6.04 -15.49 6.84
C ALA A 167 5.77 -14.79 5.49
N VAL A 168 6.01 -13.48 5.40
CA VAL A 168 5.80 -12.70 4.16
C VAL A 168 6.70 -13.21 3.04
N GLY A 169 7.98 -13.43 3.33
CA GLY A 169 8.95 -13.93 2.36
C GLY A 169 8.63 -15.35 1.89
N LEU A 170 8.24 -16.25 2.78
CA LEU A 170 7.84 -17.62 2.44
C LEU A 170 6.55 -17.68 1.64
N ALA A 171 5.53 -16.90 1.99
CA ALA A 171 4.29 -16.82 1.22
C ALA A 171 4.58 -16.37 -0.22
N SER A 172 5.42 -15.34 -0.37
CA SER A 172 5.83 -14.80 -1.65
C SER A 172 6.63 -15.81 -2.48
N LEU A 173 7.63 -16.45 -1.86
CA LEU A 173 8.47 -17.43 -2.53
C LEU A 173 7.68 -18.68 -2.91
N SER A 174 6.74 -19.10 -2.05
CA SER A 174 5.78 -20.17 -2.34
C SER A 174 4.97 -19.87 -3.60
N ASN A 175 4.45 -18.65 -3.72
CA ASN A 175 3.67 -18.22 -4.88
C ASN A 175 4.48 -18.30 -6.18
N LEU A 176 5.75 -17.87 -6.15
CA LEU A 176 6.64 -17.89 -7.31
C LEU A 176 7.09 -19.31 -7.69
N LYS A 177 7.33 -20.17 -6.71
CA LYS A 177 7.78 -21.56 -6.93
C LYS A 177 6.64 -22.57 -7.13
N GLY A 178 5.40 -22.21 -6.77
CA GLY A 178 4.28 -23.14 -6.71
C GLY A 178 4.39 -24.15 -5.57
N ASP A 179 5.10 -23.83 -4.48
CA ASP A 179 5.40 -24.77 -3.39
C ASP A 179 4.47 -24.57 -2.18
N SER A 180 3.41 -25.39 -2.09
CA SER A 180 2.44 -25.32 -0.99
C SER A 180 3.00 -25.63 0.41
N SER A 181 4.13 -26.32 0.49
CA SER A 181 4.78 -26.61 1.78
C SER A 181 5.34 -25.33 2.41
N MET A 182 5.96 -24.47 1.58
CA MET A 182 6.45 -23.15 2.01
C MET A 182 5.31 -22.26 2.51
N MET A 183 4.15 -22.26 1.83
CA MET A 183 2.97 -21.53 2.30
C MET A 183 2.44 -22.05 3.65
N THR A 184 2.56 -23.35 3.90
CA THR A 184 2.16 -23.95 5.19
C THR A 184 3.04 -23.42 6.32
N VAL A 185 4.36 -23.40 6.13
CA VAL A 185 5.30 -22.79 7.08
C VAL A 185 5.05 -21.29 7.23
N ALA A 186 4.79 -20.59 6.12
CA ALA A 186 4.46 -19.17 6.14
C ALA A 186 3.26 -18.85 7.05
N ARG A 187 2.19 -19.65 6.97
CA ARG A 187 1.00 -19.50 7.83
C ARG A 187 1.27 -19.80 9.30
N GLN A 188 2.13 -20.77 9.59
CA GLN A 188 2.56 -21.06 10.96
C GLN A 188 3.32 -19.88 11.57
N LYS A 189 4.26 -19.31 10.80
CA LYS A 189 5.04 -18.13 11.18
C LYS A 189 4.18 -16.88 11.34
N TYR A 190 3.22 -16.66 10.45
CA TYR A 190 2.20 -15.61 10.59
C TYR A 190 1.43 -15.74 11.92
N GLY A 191 0.96 -16.95 12.26
CA GLY A 191 0.26 -17.18 13.53
C GLY A 191 1.14 -17.01 14.78
N LEU A 192 2.44 -17.32 14.69
CA LEU A 192 3.40 -17.03 15.76
C LEU A 192 3.57 -15.52 15.96
N ALA A 193 3.84 -14.79 14.88
CA ALA A 193 4.00 -13.34 14.89
C ALA A 193 2.75 -12.62 15.39
N LEU A 194 1.55 -13.06 15.00
CA LEU A 194 0.29 -12.51 15.47
C LEU A 194 0.16 -12.61 16.99
N ARG A 195 0.50 -13.77 17.57
CA ARG A 195 0.46 -13.99 19.02
C ARG A 195 1.53 -13.19 19.76
N GLN A 196 2.75 -13.10 19.24
CA GLN A 196 3.81 -12.30 19.84
C GLN A 196 3.45 -10.80 19.81
N THR A 197 2.99 -10.29 18.67
CA THR A 197 2.51 -8.90 18.54
C THR A 197 1.36 -8.63 19.50
N GLY A 198 0.41 -9.56 19.61
CA GLY A 198 -0.69 -9.47 20.58
C GLY A 198 -0.21 -9.42 22.04
N ARG A 199 0.90 -10.08 22.38
CA ARG A 199 1.52 -10.00 23.71
C ARG A 199 2.18 -8.64 23.92
N LEU A 200 2.96 -8.14 22.96
CA LEU A 200 3.59 -6.81 23.03
C LEU A 200 2.56 -5.71 23.35
N ILE A 201 1.40 -5.77 22.70
CA ILE A 201 0.29 -4.83 22.90
C ILE A 201 -0.32 -4.91 24.31
N GLN A 202 -0.35 -6.11 24.91
CA GLN A 202 -0.99 -6.35 26.21
C GLN A 202 -0.08 -6.04 27.39
N THR A 203 1.23 -6.30 27.27
CA THR A 203 2.15 -6.30 28.41
C THR A 203 2.77 -4.93 28.72
N SER A 204 2.72 -3.97 27.79
CA SER A 204 3.35 -2.66 27.98
C SER A 204 2.35 -1.50 27.87
N SER A 205 2.50 -0.51 28.76
CA SER A 205 1.84 0.79 28.62
C SER A 205 2.45 1.64 27.50
N MET A 206 3.73 1.39 27.17
CA MET A 206 4.45 1.91 26.00
C MET A 206 5.27 0.77 25.39
N PRO A 207 4.68 -0.10 24.55
CA PRO A 207 5.46 -1.10 23.84
C PRO A 207 6.49 -0.42 22.93
N ASP A 208 7.50 -1.17 22.48
CA ASP A 208 8.38 -0.70 21.43
C ASP A 208 7.52 -0.36 20.21
N PHE A 209 7.34 0.95 20.01
CA PHE A 209 6.41 1.52 19.05
C PHE A 209 6.78 1.07 17.63
N GLU A 210 8.07 1.13 17.32
CA GLU A 210 8.56 0.80 16.00
C GLU A 210 8.37 -0.68 15.71
N VAL A 211 8.80 -1.57 16.62
CA VAL A 211 8.60 -3.02 16.49
C VAL A 211 7.12 -3.35 16.33
N THR A 212 6.26 -2.82 17.21
CA THR A 212 4.82 -3.16 17.21
C THR A 212 4.14 -2.69 15.92
N MET A 213 4.40 -1.46 15.49
CA MET A 213 3.80 -0.93 14.26
C MET A 213 4.30 -1.65 13.01
N ARG A 214 5.59 -1.95 12.93
CA ARG A 214 6.14 -2.72 11.81
C ARG A 214 5.56 -4.13 11.77
N SER A 215 5.42 -4.80 12.90
CA SER A 215 4.75 -6.11 12.96
C SER A 215 3.30 -6.04 12.46
N VAL A 216 2.51 -5.04 12.88
CA VAL A 216 1.12 -4.87 12.41
C VAL A 216 1.05 -4.63 10.89
N VAL A 217 1.92 -3.78 10.35
CA VAL A 217 1.95 -3.50 8.91
C VAL A 217 2.40 -4.74 8.11
N MET A 218 3.37 -5.50 8.61
CA MET A 218 3.81 -6.74 7.96
C MET A 218 2.77 -7.86 8.06
N LEU A 219 1.99 -7.92 9.15
CA LEU A 219 0.82 -8.81 9.27
C LEU A 219 -0.22 -8.49 8.20
N ALA A 220 -0.51 -7.21 7.96
CA ALA A 220 -1.35 -6.80 6.84
C ALA A 220 -0.73 -7.19 5.48
N MET A 221 0.59 -7.03 5.32
CA MET A 221 1.29 -7.40 4.08
C MET A 221 1.21 -8.91 3.79
N PHE A 222 1.23 -9.75 4.82
CA PHE A 222 1.06 -11.19 4.67
C PHE A 222 -0.28 -11.55 4.03
N GLU A 223 -1.38 -10.89 4.43
CA GLU A 223 -2.72 -11.13 3.87
C GLU A 223 -2.78 -10.81 2.37
N VAL A 224 -2.01 -9.81 1.92
CA VAL A 224 -1.89 -9.44 0.50
C VAL A 224 -1.07 -10.49 -0.27
N CYS A 225 -0.02 -11.04 0.35
CA CYS A 225 0.84 -12.04 -0.28
C CYS A 225 0.17 -13.42 -0.35
N ALA A 226 -0.56 -13.80 0.69
CA ALA A 226 -0.99 -15.17 0.93
C ALA A 226 -2.47 -15.46 0.61
N LEU A 227 -3.17 -14.55 -0.10
CA LEU A 227 -4.64 -14.53 -0.38
C LEU A 227 -5.32 -15.87 -0.07
N THR A 228 -6.37 -15.86 0.75
CA THR A 228 -6.86 -17.06 1.44
C THR A 228 -7.05 -18.30 0.53
N PRO A 229 -6.71 -19.51 1.03
CA PRO A 229 -6.46 -20.71 0.22
C PRO A 229 -7.66 -21.29 -0.55
N ASP A 230 -8.87 -20.75 -0.40
CA ASP A 230 -10.02 -21.20 -1.21
C ASP A 230 -9.91 -20.67 -2.66
N ALA A 231 -9.02 -19.71 -2.92
CA ALA A 231 -8.89 -18.95 -4.16
C ALA A 231 -8.17 -19.67 -5.32
N VAL A 232 -7.53 -20.82 -5.08
CA VAL A 232 -6.54 -21.38 -6.01
C VAL A 232 -7.14 -22.50 -6.85
N GLN A 233 -8.03 -22.17 -7.79
CA GLN A 233 -8.21 -22.97 -9.02
C GLN A 233 -9.08 -22.33 -10.11
N ASP A 234 -9.79 -21.23 -9.82
CA ASP A 234 -10.66 -20.56 -10.79
C ASP A 234 -10.62 -19.03 -10.62
N SER A 235 -10.71 -18.30 -11.73
CA SER A 235 -10.70 -16.83 -11.79
C SER A 235 -11.85 -16.22 -10.97
N SER A 236 -13.00 -16.89 -10.89
CA SER A 236 -14.13 -16.41 -10.06
C SER A 236 -13.83 -16.55 -8.55
N THR A 237 -13.05 -17.56 -8.16
CA THR A 237 -12.69 -17.84 -6.78
C THR A 237 -11.51 -16.98 -6.30
N LEU A 238 -10.61 -16.58 -7.22
CA LEU A 238 -9.59 -15.55 -6.96
C LEU A 238 -10.21 -14.21 -6.54
N VAL A 239 -11.26 -13.76 -7.22
CA VAL A 239 -11.98 -12.52 -6.87
C VAL A 239 -12.65 -12.62 -5.49
N LYS A 240 -13.23 -13.78 -5.15
CA LYS A 240 -13.80 -14.02 -3.81
C LYS A 240 -12.72 -14.04 -2.71
N GLY A 241 -11.58 -14.66 -2.98
CA GLY A 241 -10.42 -14.67 -2.08
C GLY A 241 -9.80 -13.28 -1.88
N ALA A 242 -9.75 -12.45 -2.93
CA ALA A 242 -9.31 -11.06 -2.84
C ALA A 242 -10.20 -10.24 -1.89
N ASN A 243 -11.53 -10.41 -1.96
CA ASN A 243 -12.46 -9.73 -1.03
C ASN A 243 -12.26 -10.15 0.43
N GLN A 244 -11.93 -11.42 0.70
CA GLN A 244 -11.59 -11.88 2.04
C GLN A 244 -10.23 -11.35 2.52
N GLY A 245 -9.22 -11.33 1.65
CA GLY A 245 -7.92 -10.73 1.93
C GLY A 245 -8.03 -9.24 2.29
N ILE A 246 -8.87 -8.49 1.56
CA ILE A 246 -9.17 -7.08 1.86
C ILE A 246 -9.79 -6.93 3.27
N ALA A 247 -10.70 -7.82 3.67
CA ALA A 247 -11.29 -7.79 5.01
C ALA A 247 -10.27 -8.05 6.13
N HIS A 248 -9.31 -8.95 5.90
CA HIS A 248 -8.24 -9.22 6.88
C HIS A 248 -7.23 -8.08 6.96
N VAL A 249 -6.84 -7.49 5.82
CA VAL A 249 -6.01 -6.27 5.79
C VAL A 249 -6.70 -5.15 6.57
N HIS A 250 -8.02 -4.97 6.35
CA HIS A 250 -8.81 -3.98 7.06
C HIS A 250 -8.74 -4.16 8.59
N ALA A 251 -8.79 -5.40 9.10
CA ALA A 251 -8.67 -5.66 10.53
C ALA A 251 -7.31 -5.21 11.11
N HIS A 252 -6.21 -5.49 10.40
CA HIS A 252 -4.87 -5.05 10.83
C HIS A 252 -4.71 -3.53 10.78
N VAL A 253 -5.26 -2.88 9.75
CA VAL A 253 -5.26 -1.41 9.65
C VAL A 253 -6.04 -0.80 10.80
N MET A 254 -7.25 -1.28 11.06
CA MET A 254 -8.08 -0.80 12.17
C MET A 254 -7.42 -1.02 13.53
N GLY A 255 -6.77 -2.18 13.73
CA GLY A 255 -5.97 -2.46 14.92
C GLY A 255 -4.80 -1.48 15.08
N GLY A 256 -4.02 -1.24 14.03
CA GLY A 256 -2.88 -0.32 14.08
C GLY A 256 -3.28 1.14 14.32
N VAL A 257 -4.39 1.61 13.73
CA VAL A 257 -4.90 2.97 14.01
C VAL A 257 -5.32 3.11 15.48
N ALA A 258 -5.97 2.11 16.06
CA ALA A 258 -6.35 2.14 17.47
C ALA A 258 -5.14 2.16 18.40
N LEU A 259 -4.07 1.45 18.06
CA LEU A 259 -2.79 1.50 18.79
C LEU A 259 -2.16 2.88 18.72
N LEU A 260 -2.08 3.47 17.53
CA LEU A 260 -1.54 4.82 17.32
C LEU A 260 -2.30 5.87 18.14
N ARG A 261 -3.64 5.80 18.16
CA ARG A 261 -4.48 6.69 18.98
C ARG A 261 -4.15 6.55 20.47
N ARG A 262 -4.00 5.32 20.97
CA ARG A 262 -3.72 5.06 22.39
C ARG A 262 -2.40 5.67 22.84
N TRP A 263 -1.41 5.73 21.96
CA TRP A 263 -0.07 6.19 22.32
C TRP A 263 0.14 7.70 22.12
N LEU A 264 -0.72 8.39 21.36
CA LEU A 264 -0.61 9.84 21.15
C LEU A 264 -1.18 10.66 22.33
N PRO A 265 -0.52 11.78 22.73
CA PRO A 265 0.75 12.30 22.20
C PRO A 265 1.97 11.61 22.83
N MET A 266 2.83 10.99 22.00
CA MET A 266 4.09 10.39 22.47
C MET A 266 5.19 11.46 22.63
N PRO A 267 5.84 11.58 23.79
CA PRO A 267 6.95 12.53 23.99
C PRO A 267 8.16 12.30 23.07
N ALA A 268 8.38 11.08 22.56
CA ALA A 268 9.54 10.69 21.76
C ALA A 268 9.25 10.47 20.25
N ALA A 269 7.99 10.48 19.82
CA ALA A 269 7.59 10.26 18.43
C ALA A 269 6.83 11.46 17.85
N ALA A 270 7.22 12.67 18.30
CA ALA A 270 6.62 13.90 17.86
C ALA A 270 6.66 13.97 16.31
N PHE A 271 5.49 14.12 15.70
CA PHE A 271 5.24 14.26 14.25
C PHE A 271 5.22 12.98 13.39
N LEU A 272 6.20 12.06 13.49
CA LEU A 272 6.24 10.90 12.58
C LEU A 272 5.09 9.90 12.83
N GLY A 273 4.68 9.71 14.10
CA GLY A 273 3.58 8.82 14.45
C GLY A 273 2.21 9.30 13.92
N VAL A 274 2.00 10.62 13.81
CA VAL A 274 0.73 11.19 13.33
C VAL A 274 0.59 11.03 11.82
N ARG A 275 1.67 11.23 11.05
CA ARG A 275 1.69 10.93 9.61
C ARG A 275 1.42 9.45 9.33
N ALA A 276 2.05 8.55 10.08
CA ALA A 276 1.78 7.11 9.98
C ALA A 276 0.32 6.77 10.27
N MET A 277 -0.28 7.40 11.29
CA MET A 277 -1.71 7.25 11.61
C MET A 277 -2.61 7.69 10.46
N ILE A 278 -2.33 8.85 9.85
CA ILE A 278 -3.08 9.31 8.68
C ILE A 278 -2.89 8.35 7.51
N GLN A 279 -1.67 7.89 7.22
CA GLN A 279 -1.44 6.95 6.14
C GLN A 279 -2.21 5.64 6.34
N MET A 280 -2.26 5.13 7.58
CA MET A 280 -3.06 3.96 7.90
C MET A 280 -4.55 4.21 7.71
N THR A 281 -5.09 5.34 8.15
CA THR A 281 -6.51 5.66 7.94
C THR A 281 -6.86 5.75 6.45
N TYR A 282 -5.95 6.28 5.63
CA TYR A 282 -6.13 6.36 4.19
C TYR A 282 -6.19 5.00 3.49
N SER A 283 -5.49 3.98 4.03
CA SER A 283 -5.57 2.63 3.48
C SER A 283 -6.96 1.99 3.61
N LEU A 284 -7.82 2.51 4.51
CA LEU A 284 -9.22 2.07 4.66
C LEU A 284 -10.12 2.52 3.52
N PHE A 285 -9.79 3.62 2.84
CA PHE A 285 -10.65 4.22 1.81
C PHE A 285 -10.91 3.27 0.64
N ILE A 286 -9.87 2.55 0.20
CA ILE A 286 -9.99 1.59 -0.90
C ILE A 286 -10.90 0.43 -0.49
N ALA A 287 -10.69 -0.14 0.69
CA ALA A 287 -11.51 -1.23 1.20
C ALA A 287 -12.99 -0.81 1.33
N ALA A 288 -13.25 0.35 1.93
CA ALA A 288 -14.60 0.89 2.08
C ALA A 288 -15.29 1.13 0.73
N TYR A 289 -14.55 1.67 -0.26
CA TYR A 289 -15.07 1.88 -1.61
C TYR A 289 -15.43 0.56 -2.33
N ILE A 290 -14.55 -0.44 -2.26
CA ILE A 290 -14.73 -1.73 -2.92
C ILE A 290 -15.88 -2.51 -2.28
N SER A 291 -15.89 -2.58 -0.95
CA SER A 291 -16.91 -3.31 -0.20
C SER A 291 -18.23 -2.55 -0.05
N ALA A 292 -18.31 -1.31 -0.52
CA ALA A 292 -19.44 -0.40 -0.33
C ALA A 292 -19.87 -0.30 1.14
N THR A 293 -18.91 -0.39 2.06
CA THR A 293 -19.14 -0.30 3.49
C THR A 293 -18.98 1.14 3.97
N PRO A 294 -19.76 1.57 4.98
CA PRO A 294 -19.53 2.85 5.63
C PRO A 294 -18.10 2.92 6.18
N LEU A 295 -17.49 4.10 6.04
CA LEU A 295 -16.27 4.39 6.77
C LEU A 295 -16.57 4.45 8.27
N PRO A 296 -15.72 3.91 9.14
CA PRO A 296 -15.94 3.96 10.58
C PRO A 296 -16.10 5.40 11.07
N ASP A 297 -17.12 5.70 11.88
CA ASP A 297 -17.32 7.04 12.46
C ASP A 297 -16.09 7.61 13.17
N PRO A 298 -15.30 6.82 13.92
CA PRO A 298 -14.07 7.29 14.55
C PRO A 298 -13.05 7.88 13.55
N LEU A 299 -13.13 7.53 12.26
CA LEU A 299 -12.23 8.04 11.22
C LEU A 299 -12.21 9.56 11.16
N TYR A 300 -13.38 10.19 11.21
CA TYR A 300 -13.49 11.65 11.13
C TYR A 300 -12.98 12.32 12.41
N GLU A 301 -13.24 11.71 13.56
CA GLU A 301 -12.66 12.15 14.83
C GLU A 301 -11.13 12.05 14.80
N TRP A 302 -10.59 10.98 14.22
CA TRP A 302 -9.15 10.77 14.11
C TRP A 302 -8.47 11.76 13.19
N VAL A 303 -9.10 12.08 12.05
CA VAL A 303 -8.57 13.12 11.15
C VAL A 303 -8.57 14.49 11.84
N SER A 304 -9.64 14.81 12.59
CA SER A 304 -9.71 16.05 13.37
C SER A 304 -8.62 16.10 14.44
N PHE A 305 -8.45 15.01 15.20
CA PHE A 305 -7.39 14.89 16.20
C PHE A 305 -5.98 14.96 15.59
N ALA A 306 -5.76 14.32 14.44
CA ALA A 306 -4.48 14.39 13.74
C ALA A 306 -4.15 15.82 13.31
N LYS A 307 -5.16 16.58 12.86
CA LYS A 307 -5.00 17.97 12.43
C LYS A 307 -4.54 18.90 13.56
N THR A 308 -4.93 18.62 14.80
CA THR A 308 -4.48 19.42 15.96
C THR A 308 -3.03 19.13 16.34
N LEU A 309 -2.50 17.97 15.94
CA LEU A 309 -1.13 17.53 16.25
C LEU A 309 -0.14 17.80 15.11
N LEU A 310 -0.61 17.91 13.87
CA LEU A 310 0.23 18.18 12.71
C LEU A 310 0.62 19.65 12.59
N GLU A 311 1.83 19.87 12.09
CA GLU A 311 2.24 21.20 11.63
C GLU A 311 1.31 21.68 10.50
N PRO A 312 1.09 23.01 10.37
CA PRO A 312 0.26 23.57 9.29
C PRO A 312 0.69 23.13 7.88
N ALA A 313 1.99 22.87 7.70
CA ALA A 313 2.53 22.36 6.46
C ALA A 313 1.94 21.00 6.05
N ASP A 314 1.44 20.18 6.98
CA ASP A 314 0.87 18.86 6.72
C ASP A 314 -0.66 18.81 6.74
N HIS A 315 -1.33 19.94 7.02
CA HIS A 315 -2.79 20.03 7.01
C HIS A 315 -3.46 19.56 5.71
N PRO A 316 -2.84 19.66 4.50
CA PRO A 316 -3.45 19.12 3.30
C PRO A 316 -3.79 17.62 3.39
N ALA A 317 -3.03 16.81 4.15
CA ALA A 317 -3.38 15.41 4.40
C ALA A 317 -4.66 15.25 5.21
N THR A 318 -4.90 16.13 6.18
CA THR A 318 -6.14 16.08 6.99
C THR A 318 -7.33 16.73 6.29
N ASP A 319 -7.09 17.59 5.31
CA ASP A 319 -8.14 18.22 4.50
C ASP A 319 -8.62 17.31 3.37
N LEU A 320 -7.73 16.48 2.80
CA LEU A 320 -8.07 15.53 1.74
C LEU A 320 -8.91 14.35 2.24
N GLY A 321 -8.64 13.84 3.44
CA GLY A 321 -9.29 12.64 3.97
C GLY A 321 -10.82 12.74 4.01
N PRO A 322 -11.40 13.83 4.55
CA PRO A 322 -12.84 14.06 4.52
C PRO A 322 -13.43 14.16 3.12
N LEU A 323 -12.70 14.70 2.13
CA LEU A 323 -13.15 14.74 0.74
C LEU A 323 -13.25 13.33 0.14
N VAL A 324 -12.23 12.50 0.36
CA VAL A 324 -12.24 11.09 -0.06
C VAL A 324 -13.35 10.32 0.64
N GLY A 325 -13.55 10.55 1.95
CA GLY A 325 -14.62 9.91 2.70
C GLY A 325 -16.01 10.32 2.23
N HIS A 326 -16.22 11.61 1.91
CA HIS A 326 -17.46 12.10 1.33
C HIS A 326 -17.71 11.49 -0.05
N PHE A 327 -16.68 11.38 -0.89
CA PHE A 327 -16.78 10.70 -2.19
C PHE A 327 -17.26 9.26 -2.03
N ILE A 328 -16.64 8.48 -1.13
CA ILE A 328 -17.03 7.08 -0.89
C ILE A 328 -18.47 7.00 -0.44
N LYS A 329 -18.90 7.88 0.48
CA LYS A 329 -20.29 7.94 0.95
C LYS A 329 -21.26 8.20 -0.20
N VAL A 330 -20.99 9.18 -1.06
CA VAL A 330 -21.83 9.51 -2.22
C VAL A 330 -21.84 8.38 -3.24
N ALA A 331 -20.68 7.78 -3.55
CA ALA A 331 -20.59 6.67 -4.49
C ALA A 331 -21.36 5.43 -4.00
N THR A 332 -21.24 5.10 -2.71
CA THR A 332 -22.01 4.01 -2.08
C THR A 332 -23.51 4.31 -2.10
N TYR A 333 -23.91 5.55 -1.76
CA TYR A 333 -25.31 5.98 -1.85
C TYR A 333 -25.84 5.79 -3.27
N ILE A 334 -25.10 6.25 -4.28
CA ILE A 334 -25.53 6.17 -5.68
C ILE A 334 -25.68 4.72 -6.16
N LYS A 335 -24.80 3.82 -5.72
CA LYS A 335 -24.90 2.40 -6.04
C LYS A 335 -26.11 1.73 -5.38
N ALA A 336 -26.44 2.11 -4.15
CA ALA A 336 -27.52 1.49 -3.37
C ALA A 336 -28.91 2.07 -3.68
N HIS A 337 -28.99 3.31 -4.15
CA HIS A 337 -30.26 4.01 -4.36
C HIS A 337 -30.69 3.97 -5.83
N PRO A 338 -31.92 3.51 -6.13
CA PRO A 338 -32.44 3.55 -7.48
C PRO A 338 -32.80 5.00 -7.85
N PHE A 339 -32.26 5.48 -8.96
CA PHE A 339 -32.65 6.77 -9.58
C PHE A 339 -33.46 6.57 -10.83
N SER A 340 -34.33 7.54 -11.12
CA SER A 340 -35.10 7.61 -12.37
C SER A 340 -34.71 8.86 -13.15
N ASP A 341 -34.51 8.71 -14.46
CA ASP A 341 -34.14 9.82 -15.32
C ASP A 341 -35.28 10.86 -15.42
N GLY A 342 -34.93 12.15 -15.45
CA GLY A 342 -35.86 13.28 -15.43
C GLY A 342 -36.36 13.69 -14.05
N GLN A 343 -35.94 13.00 -12.98
CA GLN A 343 -36.32 13.36 -11.60
C GLN A 343 -35.34 14.36 -10.95
N MET A 344 -35.86 15.11 -9.99
CA MET A 344 -35.13 16.18 -9.27
C MET A 344 -34.03 15.65 -8.35
N ASP A 345 -34.27 14.50 -7.71
CA ASP A 345 -33.31 13.80 -6.86
C ASP A 345 -32.11 13.26 -7.67
N THR A 346 -32.36 12.72 -8.87
CA THR A 346 -31.32 12.30 -9.82
C THR A 346 -30.45 13.49 -10.22
N ALA A 347 -31.05 14.63 -10.55
CA ALA A 347 -30.31 15.86 -10.85
C ALA A 347 -29.55 16.40 -9.63
N ALA A 348 -30.11 16.28 -8.43
CA ALA A 348 -29.46 16.68 -7.19
C ALA A 348 -28.23 15.82 -6.86
N ALA A 349 -28.30 14.50 -7.10
CA ALA A 349 -27.16 13.60 -6.95
C ALA A 349 -25.99 13.99 -7.89
N LEU A 350 -26.29 14.34 -9.14
CA LEU A 350 -25.28 14.82 -10.08
C LEU A 350 -24.64 16.15 -9.62
N LYS A 351 -25.44 17.09 -9.10
CA LYS A 351 -24.91 18.34 -8.52
C LYS A 351 -23.96 18.09 -7.35
N GLN A 352 -24.26 17.10 -6.50
CA GLN A 352 -23.36 16.73 -5.40
C GLN A 352 -22.02 16.20 -5.92
N LEU A 353 -22.03 15.39 -6.98
CA LEU A 353 -20.79 14.92 -7.61
C LEU A 353 -19.95 16.07 -8.17
N PHE A 354 -20.57 17.06 -8.84
CA PHE A 354 -19.84 18.24 -9.34
C PHE A 354 -19.23 19.09 -8.23
N ALA A 355 -20.02 19.40 -7.20
CA ALA A 355 -19.55 20.18 -6.06
C ALA A 355 -18.36 19.50 -5.35
N LEU A 356 -18.38 18.17 -5.31
CA LEU A 356 -17.28 17.40 -4.76
C LEU A 356 -16.02 17.44 -5.64
N ASP A 357 -16.15 17.37 -6.96
CA ASP A 357 -15.00 17.49 -7.88
C ASP A 357 -14.38 18.89 -7.81
N GLU A 358 -15.22 19.93 -7.68
CA GLU A 358 -14.76 21.29 -7.42
C GLU A 358 -13.97 21.37 -6.11
N SER A 359 -14.46 20.73 -5.04
CA SER A 359 -13.76 20.67 -3.75
C SER A 359 -12.39 19.98 -3.85
N PHE A 360 -12.27 18.91 -4.65
CA PHE A 360 -10.98 18.27 -4.94
C PHE A 360 -10.05 19.18 -5.75
N LEU A 361 -10.56 19.90 -6.74
CA LEU A 361 -9.77 20.85 -7.51
C LEU A 361 -9.26 22.01 -6.64
N GLU A 362 -10.11 22.53 -5.76
CA GLU A 362 -9.71 23.58 -4.82
C GLU A 362 -8.66 23.09 -3.82
N TRP A 363 -8.76 21.85 -3.34
CA TRP A 363 -7.73 21.26 -2.48
C TRP A 363 -6.36 21.30 -3.17
N GLU A 364 -6.29 20.91 -4.44
CA GLU A 364 -5.07 20.94 -5.25
C GLU A 364 -4.54 22.37 -5.44
N HIS A 365 -5.40 23.34 -5.73
CA HIS A 365 -4.99 24.74 -5.91
C HIS A 365 -4.43 25.39 -4.64
N ARG A 366 -4.88 24.96 -3.45
CA ARG A 366 -4.42 25.49 -2.16
C ARG A 366 -3.09 24.89 -1.68
N LEU A 367 -2.52 23.93 -2.40
CA LEU A 367 -1.28 23.28 -1.97
C LEU A 367 -0.10 24.25 -1.97
N GLY A 368 0.59 24.28 -0.81
CA GLY A 368 1.84 25.00 -0.62
C GLY A 368 3.03 24.34 -1.32
N PRO A 369 4.21 24.98 -1.31
CA PRO A 369 5.38 24.52 -2.08
C PRO A 369 5.82 23.09 -1.77
N THR A 370 5.80 22.67 -0.51
CA THR A 370 6.21 21.32 -0.07
C THR A 370 5.25 20.21 -0.49
N TRP A 371 4.05 20.56 -0.94
CA TRP A 371 3.05 19.62 -1.45
C TRP A 371 3.01 19.54 -2.96
N ARG A 372 3.67 20.46 -3.67
CA ARG A 372 3.72 20.42 -5.12
C ARG A 372 4.81 19.46 -5.55
N PHE A 373 4.50 18.61 -6.53
CA PHE A 373 5.50 17.79 -7.19
C PHE A 373 6.09 18.54 -8.38
N ARG A 374 7.28 18.13 -8.80
CA ARG A 374 7.88 18.53 -10.08
C ARG A 374 7.99 17.32 -11.00
N THR A 375 7.93 17.57 -12.31
CA THR A 375 8.09 16.53 -13.32
C THR A 375 9.48 16.60 -13.92
N GLU A 376 10.23 15.50 -13.83
CA GLU A 376 11.59 15.39 -14.34
C GLU A 376 11.67 14.46 -15.54
N LYS A 377 12.58 14.75 -16.47
CA LYS A 377 12.83 13.88 -17.64
C LYS A 377 13.82 12.79 -17.28
N ALA A 378 13.50 11.55 -17.61
CA ALA A 378 14.30 10.36 -17.37
C ALA A 378 14.68 9.64 -18.66
N LYS A 379 15.25 10.36 -19.64
CA LYS A 379 15.67 9.77 -20.93
C LYS A 379 16.71 8.65 -20.81
N HIS A 380 17.40 8.58 -19.67
CA HIS A 380 18.41 7.57 -19.39
C HIS A 380 17.81 6.29 -18.80
N LEU A 381 16.52 6.28 -18.45
CA LEU A 381 15.84 5.13 -17.87
C LEU A 381 14.99 4.39 -18.91
N PRO A 382 14.82 3.06 -18.78
CA PRO A 382 13.95 2.29 -19.67
C PRO A 382 12.49 2.74 -19.56
N SER A 383 11.74 2.66 -20.67
CA SER A 383 10.30 2.95 -20.70
C SER A 383 9.45 1.98 -19.86
N SER A 384 9.97 0.77 -19.58
CA SER A 384 9.36 -0.16 -18.63
C SER A 384 9.39 0.36 -17.18
N VAL A 385 10.33 1.26 -16.87
CA VAL A 385 10.46 1.87 -15.54
C VAL A 385 9.70 3.19 -15.47
N VAL A 386 9.85 4.06 -16.48
CA VAL A 386 9.27 5.41 -16.48
C VAL A 386 8.23 5.58 -17.58
N PHE A 387 7.02 5.98 -17.20
CA PHE A 387 5.95 6.24 -18.14
C PHE A 387 6.23 7.51 -18.95
N GLU A 388 6.17 7.43 -20.27
CA GLU A 388 6.45 8.54 -21.20
C GLU A 388 7.82 9.23 -20.97
N GLY A 389 8.80 8.51 -20.40
CA GLY A 389 10.14 9.02 -20.15
C GLY A 389 10.21 10.13 -19.09
N VAL A 390 9.20 10.25 -18.23
CA VAL A 390 9.14 11.23 -17.15
C VAL A 390 8.75 10.58 -15.82
N TYR A 391 9.05 11.25 -14.72
CA TYR A 391 8.64 10.85 -13.38
C TYR A 391 8.35 12.06 -12.49
N HIS A 392 7.61 11.84 -11.41
CA HIS A 392 7.34 12.88 -10.41
C HIS A 392 8.34 12.84 -9.27
N VAL A 393 8.84 14.01 -8.88
CA VAL A 393 9.60 14.20 -7.65
C VAL A 393 8.75 14.95 -6.65
N TYR A 394 8.62 14.36 -5.46
CA TYR A 394 7.87 14.92 -4.34
C TYR A 394 8.84 15.37 -3.25
N TYR A 395 8.33 16.20 -2.35
CA TYR A 395 9.07 16.60 -1.16
C TYR A 395 9.48 15.37 -0.34
N ASP A 396 8.54 14.50 -0.02
CA ASP A 396 8.80 13.24 0.68
C ASP A 396 7.80 12.15 0.28
N MET A 397 7.96 10.95 0.83
CA MET A 397 7.10 9.81 0.49
C MET A 397 5.66 9.99 0.99
N PHE A 398 5.47 10.67 2.12
CA PHE A 398 4.14 10.91 2.66
C PHE A 398 3.29 11.75 1.72
N VAL A 399 3.86 12.86 1.23
CA VAL A 399 3.22 13.72 0.22
C VAL A 399 2.91 12.92 -1.04
N ALA A 400 3.85 12.10 -1.52
CA ALA A 400 3.61 11.24 -2.68
C ALA A 400 2.39 10.32 -2.46
N ARG A 401 2.30 9.65 -1.30
CA ARG A 401 1.18 8.72 -0.99
C ARG A 401 -0.17 9.45 -0.99
N MET A 402 -0.22 10.65 -0.42
CA MET A 402 -1.44 11.47 -0.40
C MET A 402 -1.89 11.88 -1.80
N TRP A 403 -0.94 12.26 -2.67
CA TRP A 403 -1.23 12.51 -4.09
C TRP A 403 -1.80 11.28 -4.79
N GLY A 404 -1.31 10.09 -4.47
CA GLY A 404 -1.88 8.84 -4.99
C GLY A 404 -3.37 8.70 -4.67
N HIS A 405 -3.75 8.92 -3.41
CA HIS A 405 -5.15 8.86 -2.98
C HIS A 405 -6.02 9.95 -3.59
N TYR A 406 -5.48 11.17 -3.73
CA TYR A 406 -6.13 12.26 -4.44
C TYR A 406 -6.49 11.87 -5.88
N ARG A 407 -5.49 11.40 -6.65
CA ARG A 407 -5.69 11.02 -8.05
C ARG A 407 -6.63 9.84 -8.18
N TRP A 408 -6.51 8.84 -7.30
CA TRP A 408 -7.40 7.69 -7.26
C TRP A 408 -8.87 8.11 -7.03
N ALA A 409 -9.13 8.89 -5.98
CA ALA A 409 -10.50 9.31 -5.66
C ALA A 409 -11.10 10.21 -6.74
N ARG A 410 -10.34 11.19 -7.25
CA ARG A 410 -10.82 12.13 -8.26
C ARG A 410 -11.01 11.46 -9.63
N THR A 411 -10.22 10.45 -9.98
CA THR A 411 -10.41 9.64 -11.19
C THR A 411 -11.73 8.88 -11.10
N LEU A 412 -11.96 8.17 -10.00
CA LEU A 412 -13.22 7.44 -9.78
C LEU A 412 -14.42 8.39 -9.74
N LEU A 413 -14.30 9.55 -9.08
CA LEU A 413 -15.37 10.55 -9.03
C LEU A 413 -15.77 11.01 -10.43
N ASN A 414 -14.81 11.35 -11.28
CA ASN A 414 -15.11 11.77 -12.66
C ASN A 414 -15.61 10.62 -13.53
N GLN A 415 -15.19 9.38 -13.28
CA GLN A 415 -15.80 8.20 -13.87
C GLN A 415 -17.28 8.05 -13.46
N HIS A 416 -17.60 8.19 -12.17
CA HIS A 416 -18.98 8.17 -11.68
C HIS A 416 -19.82 9.26 -12.34
N ILE A 417 -19.28 10.47 -12.49
CA ILE A 417 -19.94 11.56 -13.23
C ILE A 417 -20.25 11.13 -14.68
N ILE A 418 -19.24 10.65 -15.41
CA ILE A 418 -19.39 10.21 -16.81
C ILE A 418 -20.47 9.13 -16.94
N GLU A 419 -20.43 8.11 -16.09
CA GLU A 419 -21.39 7.00 -16.08
C GLU A 419 -22.80 7.45 -15.70
N PHE A 420 -22.91 8.32 -14.69
CA PHE A 420 -24.19 8.86 -14.24
C PHE A 420 -24.89 9.63 -15.35
N ILE A 421 -24.14 10.45 -16.10
CA ILE A 421 -24.68 11.23 -17.22
C ILE A 421 -25.13 10.34 -18.36
N LYS A 422 -24.35 9.31 -18.71
CA LYS A 422 -24.74 8.32 -19.72
C LYS A 422 -26.04 7.61 -19.33
N LYS A 423 -26.21 7.31 -18.04
CA LYS A 423 -27.36 6.57 -17.53
C LYS A 423 -28.60 7.45 -17.37
N TYR A 424 -28.44 8.73 -17.06
CA TYR A 424 -29.54 9.67 -16.75
C TYR A 424 -29.46 10.96 -17.61
N PRO A 425 -29.61 10.87 -18.93
CA PRO A 425 -29.38 11.99 -19.84
C PRO A 425 -30.38 13.14 -19.65
N LYS A 426 -31.67 12.88 -19.34
CA LYS A 426 -32.67 13.95 -19.15
C LYS A 426 -32.40 14.78 -17.89
N SER A 427 -32.04 14.12 -16.78
CA SER A 427 -31.64 14.81 -15.54
C SER A 427 -30.31 15.55 -15.68
N SER A 428 -29.43 15.10 -16.58
CA SER A 428 -28.08 15.65 -16.76
C SER A 428 -28.03 16.83 -17.74
N ALA A 429 -28.87 16.82 -18.79
CA ALA A 429 -28.85 17.83 -19.85
C ALA A 429 -28.91 19.30 -19.37
N PRO A 430 -29.70 19.66 -18.34
CA PRO A 430 -29.72 21.05 -17.84
C PRO A 430 -28.46 21.45 -17.05
N LEU A 431 -27.68 20.46 -16.60
CA LEU A 431 -26.55 20.66 -15.68
C LEU A 431 -25.19 20.55 -16.37
N MET A 432 -25.15 20.01 -17.59
CA MET A 432 -23.91 19.76 -18.30
C MET A 432 -24.03 20.03 -19.79
N SER A 433 -23.07 20.80 -20.32
CA SER A 433 -22.88 20.96 -21.76
C SER A 433 -22.10 19.80 -22.37
N LEU A 434 -22.21 19.58 -23.68
CA LEU A 434 -21.43 18.56 -24.39
C LEU A 434 -19.91 18.80 -24.26
N ALA A 435 -19.47 20.05 -24.23
CA ALA A 435 -18.07 20.41 -24.04
C ALA A 435 -17.58 20.03 -22.63
N GLU A 436 -18.38 20.30 -21.60
CA GLU A 436 -18.07 19.90 -20.23
C GLU A 436 -18.06 18.37 -20.08
N TYR A 437 -18.93 17.66 -20.80
CA TYR A 437 -18.91 16.20 -20.85
C TYR A 437 -17.60 15.66 -21.45
N GLY A 438 -17.13 16.24 -22.56
CA GLY A 438 -15.82 15.92 -23.15
C GLY A 438 -14.67 16.21 -22.18
N ARG A 439 -14.73 17.34 -21.47
CA ARG A 439 -13.73 17.73 -20.47
C ARG A 439 -13.57 16.71 -19.34
N ARG A 440 -14.65 16.01 -18.94
CA ARG A 440 -14.55 14.95 -17.91
C ARG A 440 -13.61 13.82 -18.31
N TYR A 441 -13.60 13.45 -19.59
CA TYR A 441 -12.65 12.47 -20.12
C TYR A 441 -11.20 12.99 -20.12
N GLU A 442 -11.00 14.28 -20.41
CA GLU A 442 -9.68 14.91 -20.34
C GLU A 442 -9.13 14.93 -18.91
N ILE A 443 -9.97 15.27 -17.93
CA ILE A 443 -9.63 15.23 -16.50
C ILE A 443 -9.21 13.81 -16.09
N VAL A 444 -10.03 12.81 -16.43
CA VAL A 444 -9.73 11.40 -16.16
C VAL A 444 -8.40 10.98 -16.79
N ARG A 445 -8.17 11.32 -18.06
CA ARG A 445 -6.92 10.99 -18.76
C ARG A 445 -5.70 11.65 -18.11
N GLY A 446 -5.80 12.92 -17.71
CA GLY A 446 -4.73 13.63 -17.01
C GLY A 446 -4.39 12.98 -15.66
N LEU A 447 -5.40 12.69 -14.84
CA LEU A 447 -5.21 12.04 -13.54
C LEU A 447 -4.64 10.62 -13.66
N ALA A 448 -5.11 9.85 -14.64
CA ALA A 448 -4.59 8.53 -14.95
C ALA A 448 -3.12 8.60 -15.36
N ARG A 449 -2.78 9.50 -16.29
CA ARG A 449 -1.40 9.74 -16.74
C ARG A 449 -0.49 10.05 -15.57
N ASP A 450 -0.88 11.00 -14.73
CA ASP A 450 -0.06 11.44 -13.60
C ASP A 450 0.10 10.36 -12.53
N THR A 451 -0.88 9.45 -12.41
CA THR A 451 -0.76 8.25 -11.57
C THR A 451 0.34 7.33 -12.12
N LEU A 452 0.35 7.06 -13.43
CA LEU A 452 1.41 6.24 -14.05
C LEU A 452 2.79 6.89 -13.89
N VAL A 453 2.92 8.19 -14.19
CA VAL A 453 4.17 8.96 -14.04
C VAL A 453 4.68 8.98 -12.59
N SER A 454 3.79 8.93 -11.59
CA SER A 454 4.17 8.89 -10.18
C SER A 454 4.67 7.54 -9.67
N THR A 455 4.34 6.45 -10.37
CA THR A 455 4.57 5.08 -9.92
C THR A 455 6.04 4.77 -9.57
N PRO A 456 7.05 5.25 -10.33
CA PRO A 456 8.45 4.96 -10.03
C PRO A 456 8.90 5.48 -8.65
N THR A 457 8.25 6.51 -8.12
CA THR A 457 8.55 7.04 -6.79
C THR A 457 8.12 6.08 -5.68
N HIS A 458 7.04 5.34 -5.90
CA HIS A 458 6.38 4.56 -4.84
C HIS A 458 6.95 3.16 -4.64
N TRP A 459 7.84 2.73 -5.54
CA TRP A 459 8.31 1.36 -5.62
C TRP A 459 9.70 1.31 -6.25
N ARG A 460 10.56 0.46 -5.68
CA ARG A 460 11.86 0.14 -6.29
C ARG A 460 11.68 -0.85 -7.43
N HIS A 461 11.63 -0.35 -8.66
CA HIS A 461 11.66 -1.22 -9.83
C HIS A 461 12.97 -2.04 -9.90
N PRO A 462 12.96 -3.35 -10.19
CA PRO A 462 14.16 -4.21 -10.18
C PRO A 462 15.30 -3.78 -11.13
N LEU A 463 14.92 -3.19 -12.28
CA LEU A 463 15.86 -2.57 -13.22
C LEU A 463 16.57 -1.32 -12.70
N LEU A 464 16.10 -0.72 -11.59
CA LEU A 464 16.77 0.42 -10.98
C LEU A 464 17.89 -0.05 -10.06
N THR A 465 19.10 0.43 -10.37
CA THR A 465 20.26 0.38 -9.49
C THR A 465 20.20 1.51 -8.45
N ASP A 466 21.03 1.43 -7.41
CA ASP A 466 21.13 2.44 -6.35
C ASP A 466 21.43 3.85 -6.90
N LYS A 467 22.22 3.93 -7.99
CA LYS A 467 22.57 5.20 -8.66
C LYS A 467 21.42 5.80 -9.46
N SER A 468 20.38 5.02 -9.72
CA SER A 468 19.21 5.37 -10.53
C SER A 468 17.91 5.31 -9.73
N ALA A 469 17.98 5.17 -8.40
CA ALA A 469 16.81 5.21 -7.54
C ALA A 469 16.06 6.54 -7.72
N MET A 470 14.73 6.49 -7.69
CA MET A 470 13.92 7.70 -7.86
C MET A 470 14.12 8.64 -6.67
N PRO A 471 14.55 9.88 -6.90
CA PRO A 471 14.77 10.82 -5.82
C PRO A 471 13.45 11.32 -5.23
N VAL A 472 13.49 11.59 -3.93
CA VAL A 472 12.59 12.51 -3.21
C VAL A 472 13.45 13.65 -2.66
N GLU A 473 12.88 14.84 -2.44
CA GLU A 473 13.66 15.98 -1.92
C GLU A 473 14.15 15.73 -0.50
N ARG A 474 13.35 15.01 0.30
CA ARG A 474 13.62 14.62 1.67
C ARG A 474 13.27 13.14 1.86
N ILE A 475 14.24 12.39 2.37
CA ILE A 475 14.07 10.97 2.70
C ILE A 475 13.22 10.85 3.97
N GLY A 476 12.33 9.87 4.01
CA GLY A 476 11.44 9.59 5.12
C GLY A 476 10.01 10.10 4.91
N GLY A 477 9.22 10.04 5.98
CA GLY A 477 7.91 10.67 6.05
C GLY A 477 6.72 9.71 5.99
N ALA A 478 6.79 8.62 5.22
CA ALA A 478 5.72 7.63 5.13
C ALA A 478 5.99 6.39 5.99
N GLY A 479 7.26 5.96 6.04
CA GLY A 479 7.68 4.73 6.70
C GLY A 479 7.14 3.46 6.01
N SER A 480 7.80 2.33 6.30
CA SER A 480 7.35 0.98 5.94
C SER A 480 7.42 0.57 4.46
N GLY A 481 8.27 1.23 3.65
CA GLY A 481 8.78 0.67 2.39
C GLY A 481 7.74 0.15 1.40
N SER A 482 7.86 -1.15 1.11
CA SER A 482 7.00 -1.88 0.19
C SER A 482 5.54 -2.03 0.67
N ALA A 483 5.23 -1.72 1.93
CA ALA A 483 3.87 -1.88 2.47
C ALA A 483 2.85 -0.92 1.84
N GLY A 484 3.30 0.16 1.20
CA GLY A 484 2.42 1.03 0.42
C GLY A 484 2.14 0.52 -1.00
N LEU A 485 2.84 -0.52 -1.47
CA LEU A 485 2.67 -1.05 -2.82
C LEU A 485 1.26 -1.61 -3.11
N PRO A 486 0.59 -2.31 -2.17
CA PRO A 486 -0.78 -2.78 -2.40
C PRO A 486 -1.76 -1.64 -2.75
N VAL A 487 -1.61 -0.48 -2.12
CA VAL A 487 -2.40 0.73 -2.43
C VAL A 487 -2.09 1.24 -3.85
N VAL A 488 -0.83 1.23 -4.26
CA VAL A 488 -0.41 1.64 -5.61
C VAL A 488 -1.01 0.73 -6.68
N LEU A 489 -1.13 -0.59 -6.43
CA LEU A 489 -1.79 -1.50 -7.36
C LEU A 489 -3.24 -1.06 -7.64
N PHE A 490 -3.98 -0.60 -6.63
CA PHE A 490 -5.33 -0.08 -6.83
C PHE A 490 -5.35 1.24 -7.61
N HIS A 491 -4.39 2.12 -7.34
CA HIS A 491 -4.25 3.36 -8.09
C HIS A 491 -3.97 3.09 -9.58
N LEU A 492 -3.05 2.16 -9.87
CA LEU A 492 -2.72 1.72 -11.23
C LEU A 492 -3.92 1.08 -11.93
N GLN A 493 -4.64 0.19 -11.26
CA GLN A 493 -5.84 -0.45 -11.83
C GLN A 493 -6.87 0.60 -12.24
N VAL A 494 -7.17 1.55 -11.35
CA VAL A 494 -8.12 2.63 -11.64
C VAL A 494 -7.64 3.48 -12.80
N ALA A 495 -6.38 3.91 -12.81
CA ALA A 495 -5.82 4.73 -13.89
C ALA A 495 -5.86 4.02 -15.26
N ALA A 496 -5.53 2.73 -15.28
CA ALA A 496 -5.47 1.90 -16.48
C ALA A 496 -6.85 1.53 -17.05
N CYS A 497 -7.86 1.39 -16.18
CA CYS A 497 -9.21 1.00 -16.57
C CYS A 497 -10.19 2.19 -16.64
N ALA A 498 -9.70 3.43 -16.47
CA ALA A 498 -10.55 4.61 -16.46
C ALA A 498 -11.14 4.90 -17.86
N PRO A 499 -12.33 5.51 -17.95
CA PRO A 499 -12.98 5.76 -19.23
C PRO A 499 -12.17 6.72 -20.13
N GLY A 500 -11.94 6.32 -21.38
CA GLY A 500 -11.31 7.15 -22.43
C GLY A 500 -9.80 7.34 -22.29
N VAL A 501 -9.13 6.52 -21.47
CA VAL A 501 -7.67 6.42 -21.45
C VAL A 501 -7.17 5.59 -22.64
N PRO A 502 -5.98 5.89 -23.19
CA PRO A 502 -5.41 5.10 -24.28
C PRO A 502 -4.99 3.70 -23.83
N ASP A 503 -5.01 2.72 -24.75
CA ASP A 503 -4.56 1.34 -24.51
C ASP A 503 -3.14 1.26 -23.94
N THR A 504 -2.26 2.16 -24.36
CA THR A 504 -0.89 2.26 -23.84
C THR A 504 -0.81 2.48 -22.32
N TYR A 505 -1.84 3.07 -21.70
CA TYR A 505 -1.90 3.27 -20.25
C TYR A 505 -2.14 1.94 -19.55
N TRP A 506 -3.05 1.13 -20.11
CA TRP A 506 -3.32 -0.22 -19.65
C TRP A 506 -2.12 -1.13 -19.84
N ASP A 507 -1.49 -1.11 -21.02
CA ASP A 507 -0.36 -1.99 -21.33
C ASP A 507 0.80 -1.73 -20.37
N TRP A 508 1.10 -0.45 -20.10
CA TRP A 508 2.16 -0.08 -19.18
C TRP A 508 1.84 -0.43 -17.73
N ALA A 509 0.63 -0.11 -17.25
CA ALA A 509 0.22 -0.43 -15.89
C ALA A 509 0.21 -1.94 -15.63
N LEU A 510 -0.28 -2.74 -16.60
CA LEU A 510 -0.25 -4.19 -16.53
C LEU A 510 1.19 -4.71 -16.46
N ALA A 511 2.09 -4.20 -17.31
CA ALA A 511 3.49 -4.60 -17.30
C ALA A 511 4.19 -4.28 -15.96
N VAL A 512 3.85 -3.14 -15.34
CA VAL A 512 4.34 -2.80 -13.99
C VAL A 512 3.81 -3.78 -12.94
N MET A 513 2.50 -4.09 -12.96
CA MET A 513 1.93 -5.08 -12.04
C MET A 513 2.52 -6.48 -12.24
N GLU A 514 2.82 -6.86 -13.48
CA GLU A 514 3.48 -8.13 -13.81
C GLU A 514 4.91 -8.16 -13.28
N CYS A 515 5.63 -7.04 -13.38
CA CYS A 515 6.96 -6.90 -12.79
C CYS A 515 6.91 -7.02 -11.25
N ILE A 516 5.94 -6.37 -10.59
CA ILE A 516 5.73 -6.49 -9.14
C ILE A 516 5.42 -7.94 -8.76
N TRP A 517 4.49 -8.59 -9.47
CA TRP A 517 4.14 -9.99 -9.22
C TRP A 517 5.36 -10.91 -9.38
N SER A 518 6.09 -10.81 -10.49
CA SER A 518 7.22 -11.69 -10.80
C SER A 518 8.42 -11.47 -9.88
N ASP A 519 8.65 -10.23 -9.43
CA ASP A 519 9.77 -9.90 -8.55
C ASP A 519 9.48 -10.22 -7.08
N MET A 520 8.27 -9.89 -6.62
CA MET A 520 7.91 -9.89 -5.20
C MET A 520 6.99 -11.05 -4.80
N GLY A 521 6.32 -11.73 -5.74
CA GLY A 521 5.40 -12.83 -5.41
C GLY A 521 4.11 -12.40 -4.71
N ILE A 522 3.69 -11.14 -4.89
CA ILE A 522 2.47 -10.59 -4.27
C ILE A 522 1.23 -11.11 -5.01
N LEU A 523 0.54 -12.11 -4.46
CA LEU A 523 -0.59 -12.76 -5.12
C LEU A 523 -1.75 -11.81 -5.43
N HIS A 524 -1.94 -10.77 -4.62
CA HIS A 524 -2.91 -9.70 -4.92
C HIS A 524 -2.61 -8.99 -6.26
N ALA A 525 -1.35 -8.71 -6.58
CA ALA A 525 -0.99 -8.10 -7.88
C ALA A 525 -1.45 -8.98 -9.05
N LYS A 526 -1.21 -10.30 -8.95
CA LYS A 526 -1.71 -11.26 -9.95
C LYS A 526 -3.24 -11.23 -10.07
N SER A 527 -3.96 -11.27 -8.95
CA SER A 527 -5.43 -11.23 -8.95
C SER A 527 -5.99 -9.96 -9.59
N MET A 528 -5.34 -8.81 -9.38
CA MET A 528 -5.76 -7.54 -9.96
C MET A 528 -5.49 -7.49 -11.46
N MET A 529 -4.36 -8.01 -11.93
CA MET A 529 -4.08 -8.15 -13.37
C MET A 529 -5.13 -9.00 -14.08
N GLU A 530 -5.53 -10.14 -13.51
CA GLU A 530 -6.58 -10.96 -14.11
C GLU A 530 -7.93 -10.24 -14.14
N SER A 531 -8.23 -9.44 -13.11
CA SER A 531 -9.43 -8.59 -13.09
C SER A 531 -9.37 -7.50 -14.18
N MET A 532 -8.20 -6.92 -14.42
CA MET A 532 -7.98 -5.92 -15.49
C MET A 532 -8.13 -6.53 -16.89
N LYS A 533 -7.64 -7.74 -17.11
CA LYS A 533 -7.79 -8.49 -18.38
C LYS A 533 -9.26 -8.81 -18.63
N ALA A 534 -9.95 -9.39 -17.65
CA ALA A 534 -11.37 -9.70 -17.75
C ALA A 534 -12.22 -8.44 -18.01
N TYR A 535 -11.88 -7.30 -17.40
CA TYR A 535 -12.54 -6.03 -17.69
C TYR A 535 -12.35 -5.60 -19.15
N ARG A 536 -11.11 -5.67 -19.69
CA ARG A 536 -10.82 -5.31 -21.09
C ARG A 536 -11.56 -6.22 -22.06
N ASP A 537 -11.58 -7.53 -21.82
CA ASP A 537 -12.33 -8.49 -22.64
C ASP A 537 -13.83 -8.15 -22.65
N SER A 538 -14.38 -7.73 -21.51
CA SER A 538 -15.79 -7.33 -21.41
C SER A 538 -16.13 -6.06 -22.21
N LEU A 539 -15.17 -5.17 -22.43
CA LEU A 539 -15.35 -3.97 -23.26
C LEU A 539 -15.37 -4.33 -24.74
N LEU A 540 -14.43 -5.19 -25.18
CA LEU A 540 -14.37 -5.66 -26.56
C LEU A 540 -15.67 -6.36 -26.98
N VAL A 541 -16.21 -7.22 -26.13
CA VAL A 541 -17.51 -7.89 -26.38
C VAL A 541 -18.66 -6.88 -26.49
N LYS A 542 -18.66 -5.80 -25.70
CA LYS A 542 -19.69 -4.75 -25.78
C LYS A 542 -19.57 -3.92 -27.05
N GLU A 543 -18.35 -3.63 -27.50
CA GLU A 543 -18.10 -2.93 -28.76
C GLU A 543 -18.58 -3.76 -29.95
N GLU A 544 -18.21 -5.04 -30.01
CA GLU A 544 -18.67 -5.97 -31.05
C GLU A 544 -20.21 -6.09 -31.08
N ALA A 545 -20.86 -6.21 -29.92
CA ALA A 545 -22.32 -6.26 -29.83
C ALA A 545 -22.99 -4.95 -30.26
N THR A 546 -22.33 -3.80 -30.05
CA THR A 546 -22.84 -2.50 -30.49
C THR A 546 -22.71 -2.35 -32.00
N GLU A 547 -21.58 -2.76 -32.58
CA GLU A 547 -21.36 -2.75 -34.03
C GLU A 547 -22.33 -3.67 -34.79
N LEU A 548 -22.64 -4.84 -34.23
CA LEU A 548 -23.61 -5.78 -34.79
C LEU A 548 -25.06 -5.27 -34.75
N ASN A 549 -25.41 -4.40 -33.80
CA ASN A 549 -26.74 -3.79 -33.70
C ASN A 549 -26.92 -2.55 -34.59
N VAL A 550 -25.82 -2.01 -35.13
CA VAL A 550 -25.81 -0.82 -36.01
C VAL A 550 -25.75 -1.22 -37.49
N ARG A 551 -25.38 -2.47 -37.79
CA ARG A 551 -25.46 -3.08 -39.14
C ARG A 551 -26.78 -3.80 -39.33
#